data_AF-A0A521R646-F1
#
_entry.id   AF-A0A521R646-F1
#
_cell.length_a   1.000
_cell.length_b   1.000
_cell.length_c   1.000
_cell.angle_alpha   90.00
_cell.angle_beta   90.00
_cell.angle_gamma   90.00
#
_symmetry.space_group_name_H-M   'P 1'
#
loop_
_entity.id
_entity.type
_entity.pdbx_description
1 polymer ?
#
loop_
_entity_poly.entity_id
_entity_poly.type
_entity_poly.pdbx_seq_one_letter_code
_entity_poly.pdbx_strand_id
1 'polypeptide(L)'
;MTLRATTCSVLLAAAFGGCGCTTNKHQVAATAPAVDPRQQDIDERKEQVMQQLATCESGSWGPQSQPIYGGRGAYHGRFQFTARTYMTYQQRHDGTVLTAREAIDAAQDYDKAMKLASYMIFELGESWHWPLCSRKLGIPAKVQEINSL
;
A
#
# COMPACT_ATOMS: atom_id res chain seq x y z
N MET A 1 -25.64 -27.40 -44.87
CA MET A 1 -24.75 -27.23 -46.05
C MET A 1 -23.31 -27.26 -45.58
N THR A 2 -22.45 -27.85 -46.39
CA THR A 2 -21.30 -28.67 -45.99
C THR A 2 -19.99 -28.07 -46.51
N LEU A 3 -18.88 -28.35 -45.80
CA LEU A 3 -17.45 -28.25 -46.23
C LEU A 3 -16.88 -26.82 -46.42
N ARG A 4 -15.62 -26.51 -46.09
CA ARG A 4 -14.39 -27.27 -46.39
C ARG A 4 -13.19 -26.73 -45.59
N ALA A 5 -12.31 -27.65 -45.22
CA ALA A 5 -10.97 -27.40 -44.69
C ALA A 5 -10.03 -26.86 -45.79
N THR A 6 -9.03 -26.06 -45.39
CA THR A 6 -7.81 -25.88 -46.20
C THR A 6 -6.57 -25.92 -45.31
N THR A 7 -5.86 -27.02 -45.43
CA THR A 7 -4.50 -27.29 -44.96
C THR A 7 -3.49 -26.33 -45.60
N CYS A 8 -2.50 -25.86 -44.84
CA CYS A 8 -1.28 -25.32 -45.40
C CYS A 8 -0.07 -25.97 -44.70
N SER A 9 0.39 -27.08 -45.26
CA SER A 9 1.69 -27.67 -44.98
C SER A 9 2.63 -27.26 -46.11
N VAL A 10 3.63 -26.44 -45.80
CA VAL A 10 4.84 -26.34 -46.63
C VAL A 10 6.03 -26.41 -45.67
N LEU A 11 6.62 -27.61 -45.63
CA LEU A 11 7.96 -27.88 -45.13
C LEU A 11 8.95 -27.38 -46.19
N LEU A 12 9.91 -26.55 -45.78
CA LEU A 12 11.15 -26.36 -46.51
C LEU A 12 12.29 -26.34 -45.50
N ALA A 13 12.92 -27.52 -45.38
CA ALA A 13 14.20 -27.69 -44.72
C ALA A 13 15.29 -27.11 -45.63
N ALA A 14 16.08 -26.18 -45.10
CA ALA A 14 17.38 -25.83 -45.64
C ALA A 14 18.37 -25.81 -44.48
N ALA A 15 19.15 -26.89 -44.39
CA ALA A 15 20.29 -26.99 -43.51
C ALA A 15 21.44 -26.15 -44.10
N PHE A 16 21.90 -25.15 -43.34
CA PHE A 16 23.23 -24.59 -43.50
C PHE A 16 23.93 -24.61 -42.14
N GLY A 17 25.02 -25.37 -42.09
CA GLY A 17 25.91 -25.45 -40.95
C GLY A 17 26.57 -24.09 -40.71
N GLY A 18 26.52 -23.67 -39.46
CA GLY A 18 27.35 -22.62 -38.89
C GLY A 18 27.74 -23.05 -37.49
N CYS A 19 28.97 -23.53 -37.33
CA CYS A 19 29.58 -23.69 -36.03
C CYS A 19 29.79 -22.28 -35.45
N GLY A 20 28.90 -21.85 -34.57
CA GLY A 20 28.99 -20.60 -33.85
C GLY A 20 28.37 -20.79 -32.49
N CYS A 21 29.14 -20.58 -31.42
CA CYS A 21 28.70 -20.69 -30.05
C CYS A 21 27.38 -19.94 -29.87
N THR A 22 26.29 -20.68 -29.60
CA THR A 22 25.04 -20.09 -29.14
C THR A 22 25.28 -19.56 -27.73
N THR A 23 25.68 -18.30 -27.63
CA THR A 23 25.56 -17.52 -26.41
C THR A 23 24.09 -17.52 -26.03
N ASN A 24 23.77 -18.35 -25.05
CA ASN A 24 22.52 -18.36 -24.34
C ASN A 24 22.31 -16.92 -23.82
N LYS A 25 21.48 -16.13 -24.53
CA LYS A 25 21.02 -14.82 -24.03
C LYS A 25 20.17 -15.13 -22.82
N HIS A 26 20.82 -15.25 -21.67
CA HIS A 26 20.20 -15.11 -20.38
C HIS A 26 19.40 -13.81 -20.46
N GLN A 27 18.08 -13.92 -20.48
CA GLN A 27 17.25 -12.84 -20.02
C GLN A 27 17.67 -12.60 -18.59
N VAL A 28 18.54 -11.62 -18.40
CA VAL A 28 18.87 -11.09 -17.09
C VAL A 28 17.55 -10.52 -16.60
N ALA A 29 16.87 -11.27 -15.73
CA ALA A 29 15.77 -10.76 -14.95
C ALA A 29 16.23 -9.43 -14.39
N ALA A 30 15.52 -8.36 -14.71
CA ALA A 30 15.83 -7.05 -14.18
C ALA A 30 15.75 -7.18 -12.65
N THR A 31 16.92 -7.24 -12.01
CA THR A 31 17.04 -7.28 -10.56
C THR A 31 16.29 -6.05 -10.06
N ALA A 32 15.28 -6.26 -9.20
CA ALA A 32 14.60 -5.14 -8.56
C ALA A 32 15.66 -4.20 -7.98
N PRO A 33 15.54 -2.88 -8.17
CA PRO A 33 16.55 -1.94 -7.68
C PRO A 33 16.71 -2.16 -6.17
N ALA A 34 17.97 -2.28 -5.73
CA ALA A 34 18.28 -2.37 -4.30
C ALA A 34 17.72 -1.12 -3.62
N VAL A 35 16.86 -1.32 -2.62
CA VAL A 35 16.32 -0.22 -1.80
C VAL A 35 17.49 0.42 -1.05
N ASP A 36 17.57 1.76 -1.08
CA ASP A 36 18.56 2.52 -0.31
C ASP A 36 18.40 2.17 1.19
N PRO A 37 19.44 1.70 1.90
CA PRO A 37 19.38 1.37 3.32
C PRO A 37 18.82 2.51 4.18
N ARG A 38 19.04 3.78 3.78
CA ARG A 38 18.48 4.94 4.47
C ARG A 38 16.96 5.04 4.29
N GLN A 39 16.47 4.78 3.08
CA GLN A 39 15.03 4.77 2.81
C GLN A 39 14.34 3.63 3.59
N GLN A 40 15.02 2.48 3.69
CA GLN A 40 14.52 1.36 4.49
C GLN A 40 14.36 1.74 5.98
N ASP A 41 15.35 2.40 6.59
CA ASP A 41 15.25 2.87 7.98
C ASP A 41 14.09 3.88 8.17
N ILE A 42 13.91 4.80 7.21
CA ILE A 42 12.78 5.73 7.21
C ILE A 42 11.44 4.98 7.20
N ASP A 43 11.30 3.99 6.32
CA ASP A 43 10.05 3.24 6.15
C ASP A 43 9.74 2.39 7.39
N GLU A 44 10.76 1.72 7.97
CA GLU A 44 10.62 0.95 9.22
C GLU A 44 10.19 1.85 10.39
N ARG A 45 10.77 3.06 10.51
CA ARG A 45 10.38 4.02 11.55
C ARG A 45 8.95 4.53 11.36
N LYS A 46 8.53 4.82 10.12
CA LYS A 46 7.14 5.19 9.81
C LYS A 46 6.19 4.07 10.17
N GLU A 47 6.52 2.83 9.85
CA GLU A 47 5.71 1.67 10.19
C GLU A 47 5.57 1.50 11.71
N GLN A 48 6.66 1.64 12.47
CA GLN A 48 6.62 1.57 13.94
C GLN A 48 5.69 2.63 14.54
N VAL A 49 5.71 3.86 14.02
CA VAL A 49 4.75 4.92 14.44
C VAL A 49 3.32 4.51 14.13
N MET A 50 3.07 3.88 12.98
CA MET A 50 1.73 3.42 12.60
C MET A 50 1.21 2.28 13.47
N GLN A 51 2.06 1.32 13.80
CA GLN A 51 1.71 0.23 14.73
C GLN A 51 1.39 0.78 16.12
N GLN A 52 2.18 1.74 16.61
CA GLN A 52 1.95 2.41 17.90
C GLN A 52 0.65 3.20 17.90
N LEU A 53 0.35 3.94 16.82
CA LEU A 53 -0.90 4.69 16.69
C LEU A 53 -2.11 3.74 16.69
N ALA A 54 -2.12 2.72 15.84
CA ALA A 54 -3.20 1.72 15.79
C ALA A 54 -3.45 1.05 17.15
N THR A 55 -2.37 0.70 17.84
CA THR A 55 -2.45 0.13 19.19
C THR A 55 -3.03 1.11 20.20
N CYS A 56 -2.68 2.40 20.12
CA CYS A 56 -3.24 3.41 21.01
C CYS A 56 -4.73 3.65 20.74
N GLU A 57 -5.14 3.68 19.47
CA GLU A 57 -6.51 4.01 19.06
C GLU A 57 -7.50 2.86 19.29
N SER A 58 -7.09 1.63 18.99
CA SER A 58 -8.00 0.47 18.99
C SER A 58 -7.55 -0.69 19.87
N GLY A 59 -6.38 -0.57 20.53
CA GLY A 59 -5.81 -1.62 21.38
C GLY A 59 -4.99 -2.68 20.64
N SER A 60 -4.89 -2.65 19.31
CA SER A 60 -4.09 -3.60 18.54
C SER A 60 -3.72 -3.10 17.12
N TRP A 61 -2.77 -3.77 16.46
CA TRP A 61 -2.35 -3.48 15.08
C TRP A 61 -2.38 -4.75 14.19
N GLY A 62 -2.23 -4.60 12.86
CA GLY A 62 -2.13 -5.69 11.87
C GLY A 62 -3.46 -6.06 11.18
N PRO A 63 -3.52 -7.04 10.26
CA PRO A 63 -4.80 -7.50 9.72
C PRO A 63 -5.68 -8.20 10.77
N GLN A 64 -7.00 -8.15 10.64
CA GLN A 64 -7.94 -8.96 11.46
C GLN A 64 -9.26 -9.19 10.73
N SER A 65 -9.95 -10.28 11.07
CA SER A 65 -11.20 -10.66 10.41
C SER A 65 -12.44 -9.95 10.96
N GLN A 66 -12.39 -9.44 12.18
CA GLN A 66 -13.53 -8.78 12.82
C GLN A 66 -13.43 -7.26 12.70
N PRO A 67 -14.52 -6.57 12.31
CA PRO A 67 -14.54 -5.11 12.24
C PRO A 67 -14.46 -4.51 13.66
N ILE A 68 -13.73 -3.40 13.79
CA ILE A 68 -13.64 -2.63 15.04
C ILE A 68 -14.45 -1.35 14.90
N TYR A 69 -15.22 -1.04 15.94
CA TYR A 69 -15.99 0.19 16.03
C TYR A 69 -15.73 0.91 17.35
N GLY A 70 -15.57 2.22 17.30
CA GLY A 70 -15.56 3.07 18.50
C GLY A 70 -16.66 4.12 18.50
N GLY A 71 -16.82 4.81 19.63
CA GLY A 71 -17.73 5.95 19.76
C GLY A 71 -19.16 5.65 19.28
N ARG A 72 -19.72 4.50 19.69
CA ARG A 72 -21.05 4.02 19.26
C ARG A 72 -21.20 3.82 17.74
N GLY A 73 -20.12 3.46 17.05
CA GLY A 73 -20.13 3.14 15.62
C GLY A 73 -19.73 4.30 14.70
N ALA A 74 -19.31 5.44 15.25
CA ALA A 74 -18.86 6.59 14.45
C ALA A 74 -17.41 6.47 13.93
N TYR A 75 -16.62 5.60 14.57
CA TYR A 75 -15.21 5.40 14.25
C TYR A 75 -14.98 3.95 13.83
N HIS A 76 -14.12 3.74 12.83
CA HIS A 76 -13.95 2.48 12.14
C HIS A 76 -12.49 2.05 12.06
N GLY A 77 -12.28 0.76 12.28
CA GLY A 77 -10.98 0.11 12.13
C GLY A 77 -9.94 0.56 13.13
N ARG A 78 -8.69 0.15 12.90
CA ARG A 78 -7.63 0.25 13.90
C ARG A 78 -7.13 1.66 14.14
N PHE A 79 -7.25 2.50 13.12
CA PHE A 79 -6.95 3.92 13.19
C PHE A 79 -8.17 4.76 13.53
N GLN A 80 -9.32 4.14 13.86
CA GLN A 80 -10.51 4.84 14.34
C GLN A 80 -10.93 6.00 13.44
N PHE A 81 -10.96 5.79 12.13
CA PHE A 81 -11.37 6.82 11.18
C PHE A 81 -12.88 7.06 11.23
N THR A 82 -13.32 8.30 11.04
CA THR A 82 -14.71 8.55 10.62
C THR A 82 -14.82 8.35 9.10
N ALA A 83 -15.99 7.94 8.61
CA ALA A 83 -16.23 7.79 7.17
C ALA A 83 -15.95 9.09 6.39
N ARG A 84 -16.37 10.23 6.94
CA ARG A 84 -16.17 11.55 6.31
C ARG A 84 -14.69 11.92 6.19
N THR A 85 -13.92 11.70 7.25
CA THR A 85 -12.46 11.93 7.23
C THR A 85 -11.84 11.06 6.16
N TYR A 86 -12.13 9.74 6.17
CA TYR A 86 -11.57 8.81 5.21
C TYR A 86 -11.86 9.23 3.77
N MET A 87 -13.13 9.53 3.43
CA MET A 87 -13.52 10.02 2.10
C MET A 87 -12.71 11.26 1.69
N THR A 88 -12.59 12.23 2.59
CA THR A 88 -11.92 13.51 2.31
C THR A 88 -10.44 13.29 2.01
N TYR A 89 -9.74 12.52 2.84
CA TYR A 89 -8.30 12.31 2.65
C TYR A 89 -7.99 11.34 1.53
N GLN A 90 -8.85 10.36 1.27
CA GLN A 90 -8.71 9.47 0.13
C GLN A 90 -8.78 10.27 -1.18
N GLN A 91 -9.79 11.15 -1.31
CA GLN A 91 -9.90 12.03 -2.46
C GLN A 91 -8.70 12.97 -2.60
N ARG A 92 -8.12 13.45 -1.49
CA ARG A 92 -6.91 14.29 -1.52
C ARG A 92 -5.65 13.50 -1.89
N HIS A 93 -5.55 12.25 -1.46
CA HIS A 93 -4.38 11.40 -1.67
C HIS A 93 -4.26 10.96 -3.12
N ASP A 94 -5.34 10.50 -3.75
CA ASP A 94 -5.30 9.97 -5.12
C ASP A 94 -6.51 10.30 -5.99
N GLY A 95 -7.37 11.22 -5.55
CA GLY A 95 -8.56 11.64 -6.32
C GLY A 95 -9.74 10.67 -6.23
N THR A 96 -9.61 9.53 -5.55
CA THR A 96 -10.68 8.54 -5.45
C THR A 96 -11.86 9.09 -4.65
N VAL A 97 -13.05 9.11 -5.26
CA VAL A 97 -14.30 9.50 -4.60
C VAL A 97 -15.01 8.23 -4.13
N LEU A 98 -15.14 8.09 -2.82
CA LEU A 98 -15.82 6.96 -2.18
C LEU A 98 -17.22 7.34 -1.72
N THR A 99 -18.13 6.37 -1.72
CA THR A 99 -19.35 6.43 -0.92
C THR A 99 -19.01 6.23 0.56
N ALA A 100 -19.96 6.58 1.45
CA ALA A 100 -19.78 6.35 2.89
C ALA A 100 -19.57 4.86 3.23
N ARG A 101 -20.25 3.94 2.53
CA ARG A 101 -20.11 2.49 2.72
C ARG A 101 -18.69 2.04 2.38
N GLU A 102 -18.18 2.42 1.21
CA GLU A 102 -16.83 2.06 0.77
C GLU A 102 -15.75 2.64 1.69
N ALA A 103 -15.95 3.87 2.17
CA ALA A 103 -15.04 4.49 3.12
C ALA A 103 -15.03 3.76 4.47
N ILE A 104 -16.17 3.29 4.96
CA ILE A 104 -16.24 2.46 6.18
C ILE A 104 -15.50 1.14 5.95
N ASP A 105 -15.77 0.46 4.84
CA ASP A 105 -15.14 -0.83 4.55
C ASP A 105 -13.62 -0.67 4.38
N ALA A 106 -13.16 0.41 3.74
CA ALA A 106 -11.74 0.73 3.59
C ALA A 106 -11.07 1.20 4.89
N ALA A 107 -11.81 1.85 5.79
CA ALA A 107 -11.32 2.20 7.13
C ALA A 107 -11.14 0.97 8.03
N GLN A 108 -11.94 -0.08 7.83
CA GLN A 108 -11.80 -1.37 8.54
C GLN A 108 -10.60 -2.19 8.04
N ASP A 109 -10.23 -2.04 6.76
CA ASP A 109 -9.07 -2.66 6.13
C ASP A 109 -7.77 -2.02 6.67
N TYR A 110 -6.96 -2.81 7.38
CA TYR A 110 -5.77 -2.31 8.06
C TYR A 110 -4.77 -1.67 7.11
N ASP A 111 -4.48 -2.30 5.97
CA ASP A 111 -3.43 -1.84 5.06
C ASP A 111 -3.86 -0.55 4.38
N LYS A 112 -5.12 -0.47 3.95
CA LYS A 112 -5.68 0.77 3.38
C LYS A 112 -5.73 1.90 4.39
N ALA A 113 -6.20 1.62 5.61
CA ALA A 113 -6.26 2.62 6.67
C ALA A 113 -4.86 3.09 7.10
N MET A 114 -3.89 2.18 7.22
CA MET A 114 -2.50 2.50 7.52
C MET A 114 -1.89 3.39 6.46
N LYS A 115 -2.08 3.05 5.17
CA LYS A 115 -1.58 3.87 4.06
C LYS A 115 -2.14 5.29 4.13
N LEU A 116 -3.45 5.44 4.34
CA LEU A 116 -4.08 6.75 4.41
C LEU A 116 -3.65 7.54 5.65
N ALA A 117 -3.54 6.88 6.81
CA ALA A 117 -3.03 7.50 8.04
C ALA A 117 -1.57 7.94 7.89
N SER A 118 -0.73 7.12 7.25
CA SER A 118 0.67 7.43 6.97
C SER A 118 0.79 8.67 6.08
N TYR A 119 0.01 8.77 5.00
CA TYR A 119 -0.08 9.97 4.16
C TYR A 119 -0.45 11.22 4.99
N MET A 120 -1.52 11.12 5.79
CA MET A 120 -1.97 12.25 6.62
C MET A 120 -0.91 12.71 7.61
N ILE A 121 -0.15 11.78 8.21
CA ILE A 121 0.82 12.12 9.25
C ILE A 121 2.15 12.58 8.66
N PHE A 122 2.72 11.84 7.71
CA PHE A 122 4.08 12.06 7.24
C PHE A 122 4.17 13.01 6.06
N GLU A 123 3.14 13.05 5.20
CA GLU A 123 3.14 13.94 4.04
C GLU A 123 2.42 15.26 4.34
N LEU A 124 1.27 15.21 5.03
CA LEU A 124 0.51 16.42 5.37
C LEU A 124 0.88 17.03 6.74
N GLY A 125 1.58 16.28 7.61
CA GLY A 125 1.87 16.72 8.98
C GLY A 125 0.63 16.76 9.90
N GLU A 126 -0.48 16.16 9.47
CA GLU A 126 -1.79 16.27 10.12
C GLU A 126 -2.04 15.18 11.16
N SER A 127 -1.12 14.98 12.09
CA SER A 127 -1.33 14.01 13.19
C SER A 127 -2.40 14.43 14.21
N TRP A 128 -2.93 15.65 14.11
CA TRP A 128 -3.96 16.20 15.00
C TRP A 128 -5.34 15.55 14.83
N HIS A 129 -5.58 14.75 13.78
CA HIS A 129 -6.78 13.91 13.64
C HIS A 129 -6.88 12.83 14.74
N TRP A 130 -5.75 12.51 15.38
CA TRP A 130 -5.65 11.59 16.51
C TRP A 130 -5.14 12.32 17.76
N PRO A 131 -5.86 13.32 18.29
CA PRO A 131 -5.27 14.32 19.18
C PRO A 131 -4.71 13.73 20.48
N LEU A 132 -5.39 12.74 21.06
CA LEU A 132 -4.96 12.11 22.31
C LEU A 132 -3.77 11.17 22.09
N CYS A 133 -3.85 10.28 21.10
CA CYS A 133 -2.78 9.33 20.81
C CYS A 133 -1.55 9.99 20.19
N SER A 134 -1.74 10.96 19.29
CA SER A 134 -0.63 11.75 18.72
C SER A 134 0.19 12.44 19.80
N ARG A 135 -0.48 13.11 20.76
CA ARG A 135 0.21 13.74 21.91
C ARG A 135 0.89 12.69 22.80
N LYS A 136 0.19 11.60 23.13
CA LYS A 136 0.72 10.54 24.01
C LYS A 136 1.97 9.88 23.42
N LEU A 137 1.99 9.67 22.10
CA LEU A 137 3.07 9.00 21.39
C LEU A 137 4.17 9.96 20.91
N GLY A 138 3.96 11.28 21.02
CA GLY A 138 4.90 12.29 20.54
C GLY A 138 5.06 12.29 19.02
N ILE A 139 4.00 11.97 18.27
CA ILE A 139 4.07 11.80 16.80
C ILE A 139 4.69 13.01 16.09
N PRO A 140 4.34 14.29 16.41
CA PRO A 140 4.94 15.43 15.73
C PRO A 140 6.47 15.47 15.83
N ALA A 141 7.04 15.13 17.00
CA ALA A 141 8.48 15.09 17.18
C ALA A 141 9.12 13.93 16.38
N LYS A 142 8.47 12.76 16.36
CA LYS A 142 8.94 11.61 15.55
C LYS A 142 8.92 11.91 14.05
N VAL A 143 7.91 12.63 13.56
CA VAL A 143 7.86 13.08 12.15
C VAL A 143 9.03 14.01 11.83
N GLN A 144 9.36 14.95 12.72
CA GLN A 144 10.52 15.84 12.55
C GLN A 144 11.83 15.06 12.52
N GLU A 145 12.01 14.10 13.41
CA GLU A 145 13.19 13.23 13.43
C GLU A 145 13.32 12.45 12.12
N ILE A 146 12.25 11.78 11.69
CA ILE A 146 12.23 10.99 10.45
C ILE A 146 12.52 11.86 9.22
N ASN A 147 11.94 13.06 9.14
CA ASN A 147 12.15 13.97 8.01
C ASN A 147 13.56 14.59 7.97
N SER A 148 14.35 14.44 9.04
CA SER A 148 15.74 14.93 9.12
C SER A 148 16.80 13.91 8.70
N LEU A 149 16.39 12.64 8.46
CA LEU A 149 17.24 11.55 7.99
C LEU A 149 17.54 11.64 6.49
#